data_AF-A0A537LJV5-F1
#
_entry.id   AF-A0A537LJV5-F1
#
_cell.length_a   1.000
_cell.length_b   1.000
_cell.length_c   1.000
_cell.angle_alpha   90.00
_cell.angle_beta   90.00
_cell.angle_gamma   90.00
#
_symmetry.space_group_name_H-M   'P 1'
#
loop_
_entity.id
_entity.type
_entity.pdbx_description
1 polymer ?
#
loop_
_entity_poly.entity_id
_entity_poly.type
_entity_poly.pdbx_seq_one_letter_code
_entity_poly.pdbx_strand_id
1 'polypeptide(L)' 'VLNSLPPQAQDLIRNWHKRGWTPMGRLGTPADIGGVAALLCADEAGWITGQTIYADGGASLLNSEVPPEIQFG' A
#
# COMPACT_ATOMS: atom_id res chain seq x y z
N VAL A 1 -14.51 -1.59 -3.55
CA VAL A 1 -14.60 -0.39 -4.41
C VAL A 1 -13.95 -0.60 -5.77
N LEU A 2 -12.67 -1.01 -5.89
CA LEU A 2 -12.04 -1.20 -7.20
C LEU A 2 -12.85 -2.12 -8.15
N ASN A 3 -13.29 -3.27 -7.65
CA ASN A 3 -14.02 -4.26 -8.44
C ASN A 3 -15.41 -3.80 -8.92
N SER A 4 -15.96 -2.71 -8.36
CA SER A 4 -17.23 -2.14 -8.80
C SER A 4 -17.07 -1.03 -9.84
N LEU A 5 -15.84 -0.66 -10.20
CA LEU A 5 -15.57 0.36 -11.20
C LEU A 5 -15.62 -0.24 -12.63
N PRO A 6 -15.91 0.58 -13.66
CA PRO A 6 -15.76 0.16 -15.05
C PRO A 6 -14.35 -0.37 -15.36
N PRO A 7 -14.19 -1.35 -16.27
CA PRO A 7 -12.88 -1.98 -16.54
C PRO A 7 -11.75 -0.99 -16.81
N GLN A 8 -12.03 0.04 -17.63
CA GLN A 8 -11.05 1.09 -17.95
C GLN A 8 -10.54 1.82 -16.68
N ALA A 9 -11.41 2.11 -15.73
CA ALA A 9 -11.03 2.74 -14.47
C ALA A 9 -10.21 1.79 -13.58
N GLN A 10 -10.54 0.50 -13.58
CA GLN A 10 -9.74 -0.50 -12.86
C GLN A 10 -8.31 -0.57 -13.42
N ASP A 11 -8.18 -0.58 -14.75
CA ASP A 11 -6.88 -0.69 -15.41
C ASP A 11 -6.03 0.55 -15.20
N LEU A 12 -6.63 1.74 -15.22
CA LEU A 12 -5.95 2.98 -14.85
C LEU A 12 -5.37 2.90 -13.43
N ILE A 13 -6.16 2.45 -12.45
CA ILE A 13 -5.70 2.34 -11.05
C ILE A 13 -4.59 1.29 -10.91
N ARG A 14 -4.71 0.13 -11.58
CA ARG A 14 -3.67 -0.92 -11.56
C ARG A 14 -2.37 -0.42 -12.18
N ASN A 15 -2.45 0.24 -13.33
CA ASN A 15 -1.27 0.78 -14.02
C ASN A 15 -0.61 1.89 -13.19
N TRP A 16 -1.39 2.71 -12.49
CA TRP A 16 -0.85 3.73 -11.60
C TRP A 16 0.03 3.12 -10.48
N HIS A 17 -0.43 2.04 -9.85
CA HIS A 17 0.37 1.32 -8.83
C HIS A 17 1.63 0.68 -9.42
N LYS A 18 1.53 0.05 -10.59
CA LYS A 18 2.67 -0.56 -11.29
C LYS A 18 3.76 0.44 -11.68
N ARG A 19 3.39 1.69 -11.93
CA ARG A 19 4.33 2.78 -12.26
C ARG A 19 5.09 3.34 -11.05
N GLY A 20 4.89 2.76 -9.87
CA GLY A 20 5.69 3.11 -8.69
C GLY A 20 5.02 4.10 -7.74
N TRP A 21 3.72 4.38 -7.90
CA TRP A 21 2.94 5.14 -6.90
C TRP A 21 2.87 4.45 -5.52
N THR A 22 3.05 3.13 -5.52
CA THR A 22 3.36 2.37 -4.31
C THR A 22 4.71 1.72 -4.58
N PRO A 23 5.75 1.91 -3.73
CA PRO A 23 7.05 1.26 -3.91
C PRO A 23 6.96 -0.26 -4.14
N MET A 24 5.96 -0.93 -3.54
CA MET A 24 5.69 -2.35 -3.80
C MET A 24 5.15 -2.69 -5.22
N GLY A 25 4.84 -1.70 -6.06
CA GLY A 25 4.45 -1.86 -7.46
C GLY A 25 3.11 -2.56 -7.70
N ARG A 26 2.29 -2.73 -6.66
CA ARG A 26 1.00 -3.44 -6.73
C ARG A 26 -0.03 -2.86 -5.77
N LEU A 27 -1.29 -3.13 -6.07
CA LEU A 27 -2.36 -2.90 -5.11
C LEU A 27 -2.21 -3.83 -3.89
N GLY A 28 -2.50 -3.27 -2.72
CA GLY A 28 -2.73 -4.06 -1.51
C GLY A 28 -3.97 -4.94 -1.65
N THR A 29 -3.94 -6.09 -0.99
CA THR A 29 -5.03 -7.05 -0.90
C THR A 29 -5.50 -7.14 0.55
N PRO A 30 -6.72 -7.65 0.81
CA PRO A 30 -7.17 -7.90 2.18
C PRO A 30 -6.21 -8.79 2.98
N ALA A 31 -5.54 -9.74 2.33
CA ALA A 31 -4.57 -10.62 2.96
C ALA A 31 -3.31 -9.87 3.46
N ASP A 32 -2.88 -8.81 2.76
CA ASP A 32 -1.74 -7.99 3.20
C ASP A 32 -2.05 -7.30 4.54
N ILE A 33 -3.26 -6.75 4.68
CA ILE A 33 -3.71 -6.12 5.92
C ILE A 33 -3.95 -7.17 7.02
N GLY A 34 -4.51 -8.32 6.65
CA GLY A 34 -4.69 -9.45 7.57
C GLY A 34 -3.37 -9.94 8.16
N GLY A 35 -2.31 -10.02 7.35
CA GLY A 35 -0.98 -10.39 7.81
C GLY A 35 -0.39 -9.38 8.80
N VAL A 36 -0.54 -8.07 8.54
CA VAL A 36 -0.08 -7.02 9.47
C VAL A 36 -0.87 -7.07 10.77
N ALA A 37 -2.19 -7.22 10.70
CA ALA A 37 -3.03 -7.36 11.90
C ALA A 37 -2.65 -8.59 12.73
N ALA A 38 -2.42 -9.74 12.08
CA ALA A 38 -1.99 -10.96 12.74
C ALA A 38 -0.63 -10.78 13.44
N LEU A 39 0.33 -10.09 12.81
CA LEU A 39 1.62 -9.75 13.43
C LEU A 39 1.43 -8.90 14.69
N LEU A 40 0.55 -7.87 14.64
CA LEU A 40 0.30 -6.99 15.78
C LEU A 40 -0.47 -7.68 16.92
N CYS A 41 -1.19 -8.77 16.63
CA CYS A 41 -1.85 -9.59 17.64
C CYS A 41 -0.96 -10.72 18.20
N ALA A 42 0.26 -10.89 17.69
CA ALA A 42 1.19 -11.91 18.18
C ALA A 42 1.77 -11.51 19.55
N ASP A 43 2.12 -12.51 20.37
CA ASP A 43 2.63 -12.29 21.72
C ASP A 43 3.93 -11.46 21.71
N GLU A 44 4.78 -11.65 20.69
CA GLU A 44 6.03 -10.90 20.51
C GLU A 44 5.82 -9.41 20.28
N ALA A 45 4.64 -9.00 19.78
CA ALA A 45 4.28 -7.61 19.57
C ALA A 45 3.79 -6.91 20.85
N GLY A 46 3.77 -7.59 22.01
CA GLY A 46 3.14 -7.12 23.25
C GLY A 46 3.62 -5.77 23.82
N TRP A 47 4.73 -5.22 23.32
CA TRP A 47 5.23 -3.89 23.71
C TRP A 47 4.90 -2.78 22.69
N ILE A 48 4.26 -3.12 21.57
CA ILE A 48 3.84 -2.17 20.54
C ILE A 48 2.42 -1.71 20.88
N THR A 49 2.30 -0.47 21.36
CA THR A 49 1.00 0.15 21.67
C THR A 49 0.99 1.64 21.33
N GLY A 50 -0.18 2.17 20.99
CA GLY A 50 -0.38 3.58 20.63
C GLY A 50 0.30 4.03 19.33
N GLN A 51 0.73 3.09 18.48
CA GLN A 51 1.42 3.40 17.23
C GLN A 51 0.47 3.40 16.03
N THR A 52 0.75 4.28 15.08
CA THR A 52 0.16 4.22 13.72
C THR A 52 1.11 3.43 12.83
N ILE A 53 0.63 2.32 12.26
CA ILE A 53 1.38 1.49 11.32
C ILE A 53 0.81 1.68 9.91
N TYR A 54 1.64 2.16 8.99
CA TYR A 54 1.28 2.29 7.58
C TYR A 54 1.49 0.95 6.86
N ALA A 55 0.39 0.27 6.54
CA ALA A 55 0.36 -0.97 5.75
C ALA A 55 -0.09 -0.68 4.30
N ASP A 56 0.66 0.16 3.59
CA ASP A 56 0.24 0.76 2.30
C ASP A 56 1.20 0.49 1.14
N GLY A 57 2.15 -0.43 1.35
CA GLY A 57 3.18 -0.74 0.37
C GLY A 57 4.16 0.39 0.08
N GLY A 58 4.28 1.35 1.01
CA GLY A 58 5.22 2.48 0.99
C GLY A 58 4.64 3.78 0.43
N ALA A 59 3.33 3.84 0.16
CA ALA A 59 2.68 4.98 -0.46
C ALA A 59 2.84 6.27 0.37
N SER A 60 2.72 6.19 1.69
CA SER A 60 2.80 7.35 2.59
C SER A 60 4.19 7.98 2.68
N LEU A 61 5.21 7.34 2.12
CA LEU A 61 6.57 7.88 2.04
C LEU A 61 6.90 8.50 0.69
N LEU A 62 5.99 8.41 -0.29
CA LEU A 62 6.16 9.05 -1.60
C LEU A 62 5.51 10.42 -1.63
N ASN A 63 6.11 11.33 -2.40
CA ASN A 63 5.53 12.62 -2.71
C ASN A 63 4.58 12.51 -3.91
N SER A 64 3.31 12.89 -3.76
CA SER A 64 2.30 12.90 -4.85
C SER A 64 2.56 13.88 -5.96
N GLU A 65 3.37 14.90 -5.70
CA GLU A 65 3.66 15.97 -6.64
C GLU A 65 4.89 15.67 -7.49
N VAL A 66 5.67 14.66 -7.12
CA VAL A 66 6.93 14.31 -7.79
C VAL A 66 6.77 12.98 -8.53
N PRO A 67 7.10 12.90 -9.83
CA PRO A 67 7.10 11.64 -10.56
C PRO A 67 7.94 10.55 -9.87
N PRO A 68 7.47 9.29 -9.81
CA PRO A 68 8.20 8.21 -9.14
C PRO A 68 9.61 8.00 -9.69
N GLU A 69 9.83 8.27 -10.98
CA GLU A 69 11.13 8.15 -11.65
C GLU A 69 12.20 9.06 -11.02
N ILE A 70 11.82 10.20 -10.43
CA ILE A 70 12.73 11.11 -9.72
C ILE A 70 12.96 10.64 -8.28
N GLN A 71 11.96 9.98 -7.68
CA GLN A 71 12.00 9.55 -6.27
C GLN A 71 12.85 8.28 -6.08
N PHE A 72 13.02 7.47 -7.12
CA PHE A 72 13.76 6.21 -7.05
C PHE A 72 15.21 6.27 -7.58
N GLY A 73 15.61 7.39 -8.19
CA GLY A 73 16.95 7.59 -8.76
C GLY A 73 17.07 7.12 -10.21
#